data_AF-A0A655E6C1-F1
#
_entry.id   AF-A0A655E6C1-F1
#
_cell.length_a   1.000
_cell.length_b   1.000
_cell.length_c   1.000
_cell.angle_alpha   90.00
_cell.angle_beta   90.00
_cell.angle_gamma   90.00
#
_symmetry.space_group_name_H-M   'P 1'
#
loop_
_entity.id
_entity.type
_entity.pdbx_description
1 polymer ?
#
loop_
_entity_poly.entity_id
_entity_poly.type
_entity_poly.pdbx_seq_one_letter_code
_entity_poly.pdbx_strand_id
1 'polypeptide(L)'
;MAAGSFDFSADPLRIEPGVPARRTLVFPPGMYWRTPDMLSGAPALAATRKGRSDRSAARGGSARTTMVAAASAAPAYGSINAVAGAVLVELRDSDFPYVRVGIANRWVPQVSSKRVGLVAAGKTWTSADILRDHLALRQRFGGARLVWSGHWTTFSGPDFWVTVVGPAQPTAAEANR
;
A
#
# COMPACT_ATOMS: atom_id res chain seq x y z
N MET A 1 5.16 -3.66 -3.12
CA MET A 1 5.71 -4.57 -2.09
C MET A 1 4.58 -4.98 -1.16
N ALA A 2 4.57 -6.21 -0.66
CA ALA A 2 3.65 -6.68 0.39
C ALA A 2 4.38 -7.66 1.31
N ALA A 3 4.00 -7.72 2.58
CA ALA A 3 4.67 -8.53 3.59
C ALA A 3 3.70 -8.88 4.72
N GLY A 4 3.63 -10.17 5.05
CA GLY A 4 2.67 -10.73 5.98
C GLY A 4 3.09 -12.12 6.42
N SER A 5 2.69 -12.51 7.63
CA SER A 5 2.85 -13.88 8.12
C SER A 5 1.63 -14.71 7.73
N PHE A 6 1.87 -15.94 7.28
CA PHE A 6 0.82 -16.90 6.93
C PHE A 6 1.01 -18.15 7.79
N ASP A 7 -0.06 -18.59 8.44
CA ASP A 7 -0.04 -19.76 9.30
C ASP A 7 -0.50 -21.01 8.54
N PHE A 8 0.46 -21.90 8.27
CA PHE A 8 0.23 -23.18 7.58
C PHE A 8 0.04 -24.35 8.56
N SER A 9 -0.05 -24.11 9.88
CA SER A 9 -0.10 -25.16 10.89
C SER A 9 -1.41 -25.97 10.84
N ALA A 10 -2.54 -25.30 10.65
CA ALA A 10 -3.86 -25.91 10.51
C ALA A 10 -4.15 -26.36 9.06
N ASP A 11 -3.49 -25.72 8.08
CA ASP A 11 -3.79 -25.87 6.67
C ASP A 11 -2.51 -25.94 5.80
N PRO A 12 -1.76 -27.05 5.87
CA PRO A 12 -0.45 -27.15 5.23
C PRO A 12 -0.56 -27.25 3.70
N LEU A 13 0.37 -26.60 3.00
CA LEU A 13 0.55 -26.79 1.56
C LEU A 13 1.35 -28.07 1.30
N ARG A 14 0.69 -29.09 0.73
CA ARG A 14 1.36 -30.32 0.28
C ARG A 14 2.05 -30.08 -1.06
N ILE A 15 3.32 -30.49 -1.14
CA ILE A 15 4.10 -30.50 -2.38
C ILE A 15 4.28 -31.97 -2.76
N GLU A 16 3.66 -32.39 -3.86
CA GLU A 16 3.82 -33.73 -4.40
C GLU A 16 4.85 -33.70 -5.55
N PRO A 17 5.71 -34.73 -5.68
CA PRO A 17 6.66 -34.79 -6.77
C PRO A 17 5.96 -34.69 -8.12
N GLY A 18 6.40 -33.76 -8.97
CA GLY A 18 5.83 -33.56 -10.31
C GLY A 18 4.47 -32.86 -10.37
N VAL A 19 3.85 -32.53 -9.24
CA VAL A 19 2.55 -31.83 -9.18
C VAL A 19 2.72 -30.41 -8.63
N PRO A 20 2.49 -29.36 -9.45
CA PRO A 20 2.56 -27.98 -8.96
C PRO A 20 1.49 -27.70 -7.90
N ALA A 21 1.91 -27.31 -6.71
CA ALA A 21 1.00 -26.85 -5.66
C ALA A 21 0.81 -25.34 -5.76
N ARG A 22 -0.44 -24.86 -5.62
CA ARG A 22 -0.79 -23.43 -5.71
C ARG A 22 -1.54 -22.96 -4.47
N ARG A 23 -1.21 -21.76 -3.99
CA ARG A 23 -1.93 -21.04 -2.94
C ARG A 23 -1.97 -19.55 -3.27
N THR A 24 -3.15 -18.97 -3.15
CA THR A 24 -3.39 -17.53 -3.21
C THR A 24 -3.15 -16.94 -1.83
N LEU A 25 -2.21 -16.00 -1.74
CA LEU A 25 -1.89 -15.29 -0.50
C LEU A 25 -2.48 -13.88 -0.54
N VAL A 26 -3.32 -13.56 0.43
CA VAL A 26 -4.01 -12.27 0.52
C VAL A 26 -3.40 -11.44 1.63
N PHE A 27 -2.94 -10.24 1.28
CA PHE A 27 -2.40 -9.25 2.20
C PHE A 27 -3.47 -8.18 2.46
N PRO A 28 -4.02 -8.08 3.68
CA PRO A 28 -4.99 -7.04 4.03
C PRO A 28 -4.44 -5.60 3.89
N PRO A 29 -5.32 -4.59 3.91
CA PRO A 29 -4.91 -3.18 3.99
C PRO A 29 -3.87 -2.95 5.09
N GLY A 30 -2.80 -2.24 4.74
CA GLY A 30 -1.68 -2.01 5.65
C GLY A 30 -0.60 -3.09 5.69
N MET A 31 -0.71 -4.15 4.88
CA MET A 31 0.34 -5.17 4.65
C MET A 31 0.85 -5.18 3.20
N TYR A 32 0.36 -4.26 2.37
CA TYR A 32 0.91 -3.95 1.06
C TYR A 32 1.18 -2.45 0.96
N TRP A 33 2.23 -2.14 0.20
CA TRP A 33 2.77 -0.82 -0.06
C TRP A 33 2.86 -0.53 -1.56
N ARG A 34 2.41 -1.42 -2.45
CA ARG A 34 2.18 -1.06 -3.87
C ARG A 34 0.84 -1.59 -4.31
N THR A 35 0.15 -0.84 -5.15
CA THR A 35 -1.05 -1.32 -5.84
C THR A 35 -0.65 -2.12 -7.08
N PRO A 36 -1.52 -3.00 -7.61
CA PRO A 36 -1.19 -3.84 -8.76
C PRO A 36 -0.76 -3.04 -10.00
N ASP A 37 -1.33 -1.86 -10.23
CA ASP A 37 -0.99 -0.94 -11.32
C ASP A 37 0.44 -0.38 -11.24
N MET A 38 1.07 -0.43 -10.07
CA MET A 38 2.47 -0.01 -9.90
C MET A 38 3.48 -1.12 -10.17
N LEU A 39 3.04 -2.36 -10.42
CA LEU A 39 3.94 -3.48 -10.66
C LEU A 39 4.22 -3.62 -12.16
N SER A 40 5.46 -3.32 -12.56
CA SER A 40 5.95 -3.69 -13.88
C SER A 40 6.38 -5.17 -13.86
N GLY A 41 5.53 -6.07 -14.35
CA GLY A 41 5.84 -7.50 -14.44
C GLY A 41 5.57 -8.30 -13.16
N ALA A 42 6.04 -9.55 -13.13
CA ALA A 42 5.80 -10.47 -12.03
C ALA A 42 6.60 -10.05 -10.77
N PRO A 43 5.98 -9.96 -9.58
CA PRO A 43 6.70 -9.61 -8.36
C PRO A 43 7.63 -10.74 -7.91
N ALA A 44 8.80 -10.40 -7.38
CA ALA A 44 9.65 -11.35 -6.68
C ALA A 44 9.06 -11.71 -5.31
N LEU A 45 9.09 -13.00 -4.97
CA LEU A 45 8.63 -13.52 -3.68
C LEU A 45 9.83 -14.01 -2.86
N ALA A 46 10.02 -13.42 -1.68
CA ALA A 46 10.94 -13.93 -0.66
C ALA A 46 10.11 -14.52 0.49
N ALA A 47 10.44 -15.74 0.90
CA ALA A 47 9.77 -16.42 2.00
C ALA A 47 10.80 -16.93 3.02
N THR A 48 10.56 -16.65 4.30
CA THR A 48 11.36 -17.16 5.40
C THR A 48 10.48 -18.07 6.25
N ARG A 49 10.90 -19.33 6.43
CA ARG A 49 10.20 -20.26 7.32
C ARG A 49 10.48 -19.88 8.78
N LYS A 50 9.44 -19.65 9.57
CA LYS A 50 9.55 -19.47 11.03
C LYS A 50 8.92 -20.68 11.73
N GLY A 51 9.76 -21.50 12.35
CA GLY A 51 9.35 -22.72 13.05
C GLY A 51 9.32 -23.99 12.18
N ARG A 52 9.27 -25.14 12.85
CA ARG A 52 9.13 -26.48 12.27
C ARG A 52 8.22 -27.28 13.19
N SER A 53 7.24 -27.98 12.63
CA SER A 53 6.45 -28.97 13.35
C SER A 53 6.82 -30.36 12.86
N ASP A 54 7.10 -31.28 13.77
CA ASP A 54 7.36 -32.69 13.44
C ASP A 54 6.06 -33.51 13.29
N ARG A 55 4.90 -32.85 13.37
CA ARG A 55 3.60 -33.48 13.07
C ARG A 55 3.56 -33.85 11.59
N SER A 56 3.30 -35.13 11.32
CA SER A 56 3.01 -35.61 9.97
C SER A 56 1.81 -34.85 9.41
N ALA A 57 1.94 -34.28 8.21
CA ALA A 57 0.85 -33.55 7.56
C ALA A 57 -0.39 -34.46 7.45
N ALA A 58 -1.53 -34.02 8.00
CA ALA A 58 -2.80 -34.75 7.95
C ALA A 58 -3.10 -35.22 6.52
N ARG A 59 -3.67 -36.43 6.37
CA ARG A 59 -3.91 -37.11 5.08
C ARG A 59 -4.86 -36.39 4.10
N GLY A 60 -5.45 -35.26 4.49
CA GLY A 60 -6.28 -34.43 3.61
C GLY A 60 -5.45 -33.35 2.91
N GLY A 61 -5.42 -33.39 1.58
CA GLY A 61 -4.99 -32.24 0.79
C GLY A 61 -5.90 -31.05 1.06
N SER A 62 -5.32 -29.88 1.28
CA SER A 62 -6.12 -28.71 1.62
C SER A 62 -6.94 -28.25 0.41
N ALA A 63 -8.27 -28.30 0.56
CA ALA A 63 -9.24 -27.75 -0.39
C ALA A 63 -9.20 -26.22 -0.46
N ARG A 64 -8.52 -25.56 0.51
CA ARG A 64 -8.51 -24.10 0.62
C ARG A 64 -7.43 -23.52 -0.28
N THR A 65 -7.83 -22.92 -1.39
CA THR A 65 -6.88 -22.31 -2.34
C THR A 65 -6.35 -20.95 -1.89
N THR A 66 -6.94 -20.34 -0.86
CA THR A 66 -6.67 -18.96 -0.45
C THR A 66 -6.38 -18.86 1.04
N MET A 67 -5.36 -18.08 1.40
CA MET A 67 -4.97 -17.78 2.78
C MET A 67 -4.80 -16.28 2.97
N VAL A 68 -5.27 -15.76 4.10
CA VAL A 68 -5.12 -14.35 4.48
C VAL A 68 -3.98 -14.23 5.49
N ALA A 69 -3.15 -13.19 5.35
CA ALA A 69 -2.06 -12.94 6.29
C ALA A 69 -2.60 -12.71 7.70
N ALA A 70 -2.02 -13.41 8.69
CA ALA A 70 -2.41 -13.33 10.09
C ALA A 70 -1.88 -12.06 10.77
N ALA A 71 -0.71 -11.58 10.36
CA ALA A 71 -0.13 -10.33 10.85
C ALA A 71 0.77 -9.69 9.79
N SER A 72 1.04 -8.40 9.93
CA SER A 72 2.05 -7.70 9.12
C SER A 72 3.42 -8.29 9.41
N ALA A 73 4.19 -8.58 8.37
CA ALA A 73 5.59 -8.93 8.51
C ALA A 73 6.46 -7.70 8.29
N ALA A 74 7.65 -7.69 8.89
CA ALA A 74 8.67 -6.72 8.54
C ALA A 74 9.12 -6.95 7.08
N PRO A 75 9.46 -5.88 6.34
CA PRO A 75 10.10 -6.03 5.05
C PRO A 75 11.41 -6.82 5.19
N ALA A 76 11.78 -7.61 4.16
CA ALA A 76 13.01 -8.39 4.16
C ALA A 76 14.28 -7.52 4.30
N TYR A 77 14.19 -6.25 3.90
CA TYR A 77 15.25 -5.26 3.98
C TYR A 77 14.70 -3.91 4.45
N GLY A 78 15.45 -3.22 5.32
CA GLY A 78 15.10 -1.90 5.83
C GLY A 78 13.99 -1.89 6.89
N SER A 79 13.64 -0.69 7.37
CA SER A 79 12.50 -0.50 8.29
C SER A 79 11.20 -0.29 7.50
N ILE A 80 10.07 -0.59 8.12
CA ILE A 80 8.74 -0.34 7.53
C ILE A 80 8.56 1.14 7.12
N ASN A 81 9.11 2.07 7.89
CA ASN A 81 9.03 3.51 7.62
C ASN A 81 9.94 3.92 6.46
N ALA A 82 11.14 3.34 6.34
CA ALA A 82 12.03 3.60 5.20
C ALA A 82 11.40 3.10 3.90
N VAL A 83 10.84 1.87 3.92
CA VAL A 83 10.13 1.30 2.76
C VAL A 83 8.90 2.14 2.40
N ALA A 84 8.09 2.52 3.38
CA ALA A 84 6.91 3.35 3.13
C ALA A 84 7.29 4.74 2.57
N GLY A 85 8.39 5.33 3.06
CA GLY A 85 8.93 6.58 2.52
C GLY A 85 9.32 6.47 1.04
N ALA A 86 10.07 5.42 0.68
CA ALA A 86 10.44 5.15 -0.71
C ALA A 86 9.21 4.97 -1.61
N VAL A 87 8.19 4.26 -1.12
CA VAL A 87 6.94 4.06 -1.86
C VAL A 87 6.16 5.37 -2.05
N LEU A 88 6.09 6.25 -1.04
CA LEU A 88 5.44 7.56 -1.19
C LEU A 88 6.09 8.38 -2.31
N VAL A 89 7.42 8.29 -2.44
CA VAL A 89 8.18 8.90 -3.54
C VAL A 89 7.80 8.25 -4.89
N GLU A 90 7.80 6.93 -4.99
CA GLU A 90 7.39 6.21 -6.21
C GLU A 90 5.96 6.57 -6.65
N LEU A 91 5.01 6.63 -5.71
CA LEU A 91 3.62 7.01 -5.97
C LEU A 91 3.50 8.45 -6.47
N ARG A 92 4.19 9.38 -5.80
CA ARG A 92 4.26 10.78 -6.23
C ARG A 92 4.79 10.87 -7.66
N ASP A 93 5.88 10.18 -7.98
CA ASP A 93 6.50 10.23 -9.31
C ASP A 93 5.61 9.61 -10.38
N SER A 94 4.92 8.52 -10.05
CA SER A 94 3.93 7.89 -10.93
C SER A 94 2.71 8.78 -11.18
N ASP A 95 2.21 9.48 -10.16
CA ASP A 95 1.05 10.37 -10.28
C ASP A 95 1.43 11.74 -10.89
N PHE A 96 2.71 12.14 -10.84
CA PHE A 96 3.18 13.47 -11.23
C PHE A 96 2.82 13.88 -12.67
N PRO A 97 2.95 13.04 -13.71
CA PRO A 97 2.55 13.41 -15.06
C PRO A 97 1.06 13.82 -15.16
N TYR A 98 0.18 13.09 -14.47
CA TYR A 98 -1.25 13.41 -14.42
C TYR A 98 -1.50 14.69 -13.62
N VAL A 99 -0.88 14.82 -12.44
CA VAL A 99 -1.03 16.01 -11.59
C VAL A 99 -0.56 17.26 -12.32
N ARG A 100 0.59 17.21 -12.98
CA ARG A 100 1.18 18.35 -13.70
C ARG A 100 0.33 18.84 -14.85
N VAL A 101 -0.29 17.95 -15.62
CA VAL A 101 -1.08 18.33 -16.81
C VAL A 101 -2.54 18.58 -16.47
N GLY A 102 -3.12 17.74 -15.60
CA GLY A 102 -4.56 17.69 -15.36
C GLY A 102 -5.05 18.43 -14.12
N ILE A 103 -4.18 18.67 -13.13
CA ILE A 103 -4.56 19.22 -11.82
C ILE A 103 -3.89 20.56 -11.53
N ALA A 104 -2.66 20.78 -12.00
CA ALA A 104 -1.94 22.02 -11.77
C ALA A 104 -2.78 23.24 -12.19
N ASN A 105 -2.81 24.26 -11.32
CA ASN A 105 -3.59 25.50 -11.49
C ASN A 105 -5.11 25.30 -11.60
N ARG A 106 -5.66 24.20 -11.07
CA ARG A 106 -7.11 23.94 -11.03
C ARG A 106 -7.56 23.52 -9.63
N TRP A 107 -8.86 23.63 -9.37
CA TRP A 107 -9.43 23.21 -8.10
C TRP A 107 -9.63 21.70 -8.06
N VAL A 108 -9.07 21.05 -7.05
CA VAL A 108 -9.32 19.64 -6.73
C VAL A 108 -9.62 19.49 -5.24
N PRO A 109 -10.56 18.62 -4.86
CA PRO A 109 -10.74 18.27 -3.45
C PRO A 109 -9.46 17.67 -2.88
N GLN A 110 -8.97 18.29 -1.80
CA GLN A 110 -7.92 17.74 -0.95
C GLN A 110 -8.57 16.93 0.17
N VAL A 111 -8.44 15.61 0.12
CA VAL A 111 -9.07 14.70 1.09
C VAL A 111 -8.13 14.28 2.22
N SER A 112 -6.81 14.49 2.06
CA SER A 112 -5.84 14.35 3.14
C SER A 112 -4.61 15.22 2.93
N SER A 113 -4.02 15.67 4.02
CA SER A 113 -2.70 16.30 4.08
C SER A 113 -2.02 15.87 5.38
N LYS A 114 -0.84 15.25 5.28
CA LYS A 114 -0.06 14.71 6.41
C LYS A 114 1.44 14.90 6.16
N ARG A 115 2.24 14.97 7.23
CA ARG A 115 3.70 14.91 7.18
C ARG A 115 4.25 14.02 8.28
N VAL A 116 5.45 13.48 8.08
CA VAL A 116 6.11 12.65 9.10
C VAL A 116 6.33 13.50 10.36
N GLY A 117 6.00 12.94 11.53
CA GLY A 117 6.11 13.65 12.81
C GLY A 117 4.92 14.57 13.12
N LEU A 118 3.93 14.71 12.21
CA LEU A 118 2.70 15.42 12.52
C LEU A 118 1.98 14.73 13.69
N VAL A 119 1.57 15.49 14.70
CA VAL A 119 0.73 14.98 15.79
C VAL A 119 -0.71 15.38 15.49
N ALA A 120 -1.55 14.39 15.15
CA ALA A 120 -2.96 14.62 14.81
C ALA A 120 -3.76 13.33 14.99
N ALA A 121 -5.06 13.47 15.31
CA ALA A 121 -5.94 12.33 15.59
C ALA A 121 -5.39 11.37 16.66
N GLY A 122 -4.77 11.93 17.71
CA GLY A 122 -4.24 11.17 18.85
C GLY A 122 -2.98 10.35 18.58
N LYS A 123 -2.30 10.52 17.43
CA LYS A 123 -1.05 9.83 17.12
C LYS A 123 -0.01 10.74 16.46
N THR A 124 1.25 10.31 16.52
CA THR A 124 2.34 10.84 15.69
C THR A 124 2.37 10.08 14.37
N TRP A 125 2.25 10.79 13.27
CA TRP A 125 2.17 10.21 11.94
C TRP A 125 3.54 9.74 11.44
N THR A 126 3.64 8.45 11.13
CA THR A 126 4.82 7.84 10.49
C THR A 126 4.65 7.76 8.97
N SER A 127 5.72 7.50 8.22
CA SER A 127 5.63 7.25 6.78
C SER A 127 4.67 6.08 6.46
N ALA A 128 4.67 5.04 7.30
CA ALA A 128 3.76 3.91 7.14
C ALA A 128 2.29 4.30 7.37
N ASP A 129 2.01 5.18 8.33
CA ASP A 129 0.66 5.72 8.55
C ASP A 129 0.17 6.55 7.36
N ILE A 130 1.02 7.43 6.84
CA ILE A 130 0.70 8.32 5.73
C ILE A 130 0.40 7.52 4.46
N LEU A 131 1.24 6.51 4.16
CA LEU A 131 0.99 5.64 3.03
C LEU A 131 -0.31 4.86 3.19
N ARG A 132 -0.58 4.31 4.39
CA ARG A 132 -1.82 3.58 4.65
C ARG A 132 -3.05 4.47 4.44
N ASP A 133 -3.01 5.71 4.91
CA ASP A 133 -4.05 6.71 4.71
C ASP A 133 -4.28 6.98 3.21
N HIS A 134 -3.20 7.25 2.46
CA HIS A 134 -3.29 7.49 1.02
C HIS A 134 -3.87 6.28 0.27
N LEU A 135 -3.39 5.06 0.54
CA LEU A 135 -3.87 3.86 -0.14
C LEU A 135 -5.34 3.56 0.17
N ALA A 136 -5.79 3.81 1.40
CA ALA A 136 -7.21 3.70 1.76
C ALA A 136 -8.07 4.72 1.01
N LEU A 137 -7.60 5.97 0.91
CA LEU A 137 -8.28 7.02 0.14
C LEU A 137 -8.31 6.70 -1.35
N ARG A 138 -7.23 6.15 -1.92
CA ARG A 138 -7.14 5.75 -3.33
C ARG A 138 -8.04 4.56 -3.67
N GLN A 139 -8.30 3.68 -2.72
CA GLN A 139 -9.30 2.63 -2.87
C GLN A 139 -10.72 3.16 -2.78
N ARG A 140 -10.97 4.12 -1.89
CA ARG A 140 -12.29 4.72 -1.67
C ARG A 140 -12.69 5.66 -2.81
N PHE A 141 -11.74 6.45 -3.31
CA PHE A 141 -11.96 7.49 -4.31
C PHE A 141 -11.21 7.15 -5.59
N GLY A 142 -11.95 6.73 -6.62
CA GLY A 142 -11.39 6.57 -7.96
C GLY A 142 -10.73 7.86 -8.43
N GLY A 143 -9.50 7.78 -8.93
CA GLY A 143 -8.75 8.95 -9.38
C GLY A 143 -8.01 9.73 -8.28
N ALA A 144 -7.91 9.21 -7.05
CA ALA A 144 -7.07 9.84 -6.05
C ALA A 144 -5.58 9.82 -6.48
N ARG A 145 -4.89 10.94 -6.28
CA ARG A 145 -3.48 11.15 -6.61
C ARG A 145 -2.70 11.61 -5.39
N LEU A 146 -1.46 11.14 -5.26
CA LEU A 146 -0.54 11.62 -4.26
C LEU A 146 0.27 12.80 -4.80
N VAL A 147 0.34 13.87 -4.01
CA VAL A 147 1.09 15.09 -4.30
C VAL A 147 2.03 15.37 -3.15
N TRP A 148 3.27 15.77 -3.46
CA TRP A 148 4.19 16.33 -2.48
C TRP A 148 4.11 17.85 -2.52
N SER A 149 3.74 18.49 -1.41
CA SER A 149 3.52 19.94 -1.37
C SER A 149 4.78 20.74 -1.68
N GLY A 150 5.97 20.21 -1.35
CA GLY A 150 7.25 20.86 -1.65
C GLY A 150 7.58 21.01 -3.14
N HIS A 151 6.82 20.37 -4.05
CA HIS A 151 6.97 20.57 -5.50
C HIS A 151 6.19 21.80 -6.02
N TRP A 152 5.37 22.45 -5.20
CA TRP A 152 4.42 23.46 -5.67
C TRP A 152 4.39 24.69 -4.78
N THR A 153 4.31 25.88 -5.40
CA THR A 153 4.18 27.16 -4.68
C THR A 153 2.75 27.45 -4.22
N THR A 154 1.77 26.70 -4.70
CA THR A 154 0.34 26.89 -4.38
C THR A 154 -0.07 26.36 -3.01
N PHE A 155 0.73 25.49 -2.39
CA PHE A 155 0.49 25.06 -1.02
C PHE A 155 1.03 26.07 -0.03
N SER A 156 0.28 26.29 1.06
CA SER A 156 0.67 27.20 2.14
C SER A 156 1.85 26.69 2.98
N GLY A 157 2.31 25.45 2.78
CA GLY A 157 3.45 24.89 3.51
C GLY A 157 4.13 23.75 2.76
N PRO A 158 5.48 23.69 2.79
CA PRO A 158 6.23 22.58 2.24
C PRO A 158 6.10 21.34 3.14
N ASP A 159 6.60 20.22 2.61
CA ASP A 159 6.77 18.96 3.33
C ASP A 159 5.52 18.16 3.72
N PHE A 160 4.41 18.34 2.99
CA PHE A 160 3.20 17.54 3.15
C PHE A 160 2.99 16.55 2.02
N TRP A 161 2.63 15.32 2.39
CA TRP A 161 1.99 14.35 1.52
C TRP A 161 0.50 14.67 1.46
N VAL A 162 0.04 15.06 0.29
CA VAL A 162 -1.32 15.52 0.04
C VAL A 162 -2.02 14.51 -0.87
N THR A 163 -3.20 14.06 -0.47
CA THR A 163 -4.07 13.24 -1.34
C THR A 163 -5.16 14.13 -1.90
N VAL A 164 -5.21 14.23 -3.23
CA VAL A 164 -6.25 14.95 -3.97
C VAL A 164 -7.11 13.97 -4.76
N VAL A 165 -8.37 14.31 -4.98
CA VAL A 165 -9.30 13.52 -5.79
C VAL A 165 -9.70 14.33 -7.01
N GLY A 166 -9.81 13.70 -8.19
CA GLY A 166 -10.14 14.37 -9.45
C GLY A 166 -11.01 13.49 -10.37
N PRO A 167 -11.60 14.06 -11.44
CA PRO A 167 -10.99 15.11 -12.27
C PRO A 167 -11.06 16.52 -11.66
N ALA A 168 -10.13 17.37 -12.10
CA ALA A 168 -10.07 18.77 -11.69
C ALA A 168 -11.32 19.55 -12.09
N GLN A 169 -11.76 20.44 -11.21
CA GLN A 169 -12.97 21.25 -11.37
C GLN A 169 -12.63 22.72 -11.69
N PRO A 170 -13.52 23.44 -12.41
CA PRO A 170 -13.36 24.86 -12.70
C PRO A 170 -13.34 25.74 -11.44
N THR A 171 -14.08 25.35 -10.39
CA THR A 171 -14.21 26.15 -9.16
C THR A 171 -14.01 25.35 -7.87
N ALA A 172 -13.66 26.04 -6.78
CA ALA A 172 -13.53 25.45 -5.45
C ALA A 172 -14.85 24.87 -4.92
N ALA A 173 -15.98 25.53 -5.23
CA ALA A 173 -17.31 25.08 -4.80
C ALA A 173 -17.70 23.75 -5.44
N GLU A 174 -17.36 23.54 -6.72
CA GLU A 174 -17.61 22.28 -7.43
C GLU A 174 -16.68 21.15 -6.96
N ALA A 175 -15.45 21.49 -6.58
CA ALA A 175 -14.49 20.56 -6.00
C ALA A 175 -14.92 19.99 -4.64
N ASN A 176 -15.77 20.70 -3.88
CA ASN A 176 -16.12 20.34 -2.50
C ASN A 176 -17.51 19.71 -2.32
N ARG A 177 -18.18 19.31 -3.41
CA ARG A 177 -19.49 18.63 -3.34
C ARG A 177 -19.40 17.16 -2.95
#